data_AF-A0A0D3GAM9-F1
#
_entry.id   AF-A0A0D3GAM9-F1
#
_cell.length_a   1.000
_cell.length_b   1.000
_cell.length_c   1.000
_cell.angle_alpha   90.00
_cell.angle_beta   90.00
_cell.angle_gamma   90.00
#
_symmetry.space_group_name_H-M   'P 1'
#
loop_
_entity.id
_entity.type
_entity.pdbx_description
1 polymer ?
#
loop_
_entity_poly.entity_id
_entity_poly.type
_entity_poly.pdbx_seq_one_letter_code
_entity_poly.pdbx_strand_id
1 'polypeptide(L)'
;MARGKVVLMVVVCLAVAAAAASAASGGGHSRGRPGKSARLQLVPAAPGASMAERARDDRRRHEYISARLAASRRRRRAEETSSVSSAGAVAASAFAMPLSSGAYTGTGQYFVRFRVGTPAQPFVLIADTGSDLTWVKCRGAASPSHATATASPAAAPSPAVAPPRVFRPGDSKTWSPIPCSSETCKSTIPFSLANCSSSTAACSYDYRYNDNSAARGVVGTDSATVALSGGRGGGGGGDRKAKLQGVVLGCTTAHAGQGFEASDGVLSLGYSNISFASRAASRFGGRFSYCLVDHLAPRNATSYLTFGAGPDAASSSAPAPGSRTPLLLDARVRPFYAVAKSKLGY
;
A
#
# COMPACT_ATOMS: atom_id res chain seq x y z
N MET A 1 3.07 30.62 -26.11
CA MET A 1 1.98 30.43 -25.11
C MET A 1 2.13 29.07 -24.45
N ALA A 2 2.45 29.06 -23.15
CA ALA A 2 2.81 27.86 -22.39
C ALA A 2 1.58 26.96 -22.17
N ARG A 3 1.67 25.68 -22.58
CA ARG A 3 0.65 24.65 -22.29
C ARG A 3 0.84 24.16 -20.86
N GLY A 4 -0.06 24.58 -19.96
CA GLY A 4 -0.10 24.09 -18.58
C GLY A 4 -0.41 22.59 -18.53
N LYS A 5 0.51 21.80 -17.95
CA LYS A 5 0.28 20.39 -17.63
C LYS A 5 -0.51 20.33 -16.32
N VAL A 6 -1.74 19.82 -16.35
CA VAL A 6 -2.50 19.52 -15.14
C VAL A 6 -2.02 18.18 -14.59
N VAL A 7 -1.37 18.22 -13.42
CA VAL A 7 -0.92 17.02 -12.70
C VAL A 7 -2.09 16.55 -11.84
N LEU A 8 -2.66 15.37 -12.15
CA LEU A 8 -3.65 14.75 -11.28
C LEU A 8 -2.91 13.87 -10.25
N MET A 9 -2.92 14.29 -8.99
CA MET A 9 -2.53 13.41 -7.90
C MET A 9 -3.58 12.32 -7.73
N VAL A 10 -3.16 11.05 -7.78
CA VAL A 10 -3.99 9.93 -7.34
C VAL A 10 -3.83 9.82 -5.84
N VAL A 11 -4.55 10.68 -5.10
CA VAL A 11 -4.72 10.50 -3.67
C VAL A 11 -5.93 9.59 -3.50
N VAL A 12 -5.74 8.39 -2.95
CA VAL A 12 -6.87 7.62 -2.39
C VAL A 12 -7.19 8.26 -1.03
N CYS A 13 -7.76 9.46 -1.07
CA CYS A 13 -8.37 10.11 0.07
C CYS A 13 -9.87 10.14 -0.16
N LEU A 14 -10.62 9.47 0.72
CA LEU A 14 -12.03 9.77 0.95
C LEU A 14 -12.09 11.10 1.72
N ALA A 15 -11.95 12.21 1.01
CA ALA A 15 -12.24 13.53 1.57
C ALA A 15 -13.73 13.83 1.41
N VAL A 16 -14.36 14.21 2.51
CA VAL A 16 -15.70 14.80 2.58
C VAL A 16 -15.52 16.31 2.42
N ALA A 17 -16.10 16.91 1.38
CA ALA A 17 -16.26 18.36 1.28
C ALA A 17 -17.54 18.71 0.51
N ALA A 18 -18.21 19.74 0.99
CA ALA A 18 -19.53 20.19 0.61
C ALA A 18 -19.51 21.30 -0.47
N ALA A 19 -20.66 21.38 -1.14
CA ALA A 19 -21.33 22.56 -1.71
C ALA A 19 -21.19 22.90 -3.22
N ALA A 20 -22.38 23.34 -3.69
CA ALA A 20 -22.76 24.14 -4.85
C ALA A 20 -22.84 23.50 -6.25
N ALA A 21 -24.08 23.33 -6.70
CA ALA A 21 -24.50 22.89 -8.02
C ALA A 21 -24.51 24.04 -9.05
N SER A 22 -24.31 23.70 -10.32
CA SER A 22 -25.12 24.23 -11.43
C SER A 22 -25.00 23.31 -12.65
N ALA A 23 -26.15 23.00 -13.23
CA ALA A 23 -26.31 22.14 -14.40
C ALA A 23 -26.31 22.99 -15.68
N ALA A 24 -25.77 22.44 -16.78
CA ALA A 24 -26.15 22.86 -18.12
C ALA A 24 -25.96 21.70 -19.12
N SER A 25 -26.99 21.54 -19.94
CA SER A 25 -27.23 20.56 -20.99
C SER A 25 -26.50 20.88 -22.30
N GLY A 26 -26.39 19.88 -23.19
CA GLY A 26 -26.08 20.13 -24.61
C GLY A 26 -25.45 18.95 -25.33
N GLY A 27 -26.21 18.32 -26.23
CA GLY A 27 -25.79 17.15 -27.00
C GLY A 27 -24.97 17.47 -28.26
N GLY A 28 -24.47 16.41 -28.91
CA GLY A 28 -23.82 16.48 -30.21
C GLY A 28 -23.21 15.15 -30.64
N HIS A 29 -23.93 14.42 -31.49
CA HIS A 29 -23.45 13.20 -32.15
C HIS A 29 -22.34 13.52 -33.15
N SER A 30 -21.20 12.83 -33.08
CA SER A 30 -20.34 12.60 -34.25
C SER A 30 -19.74 11.19 -34.22
N ARG A 31 -19.97 10.46 -35.31
CA ARG A 31 -19.50 9.09 -35.55
C ARG A 31 -18.03 9.12 -35.95
N GLY A 32 -17.17 8.55 -35.09
CA GLY A 32 -15.79 8.20 -35.41
C GLY A 32 -15.46 6.83 -34.83
N ARG A 33 -14.94 5.92 -35.67
CA ARG A 33 -14.50 4.56 -35.29
C ARG A 33 -13.58 4.60 -34.06
N PRO A 34 -13.92 3.95 -32.93
CA PRO A 34 -13.07 3.98 -31.75
C PRO A 34 -11.96 2.93 -31.87
N GLY A 35 -10.71 3.40 -31.78
CA GLY A 35 -9.60 2.55 -31.33
C GLY A 35 -9.92 1.96 -29.96
N LYS A 36 -9.35 0.79 -29.66
CA LYS A 36 -9.63 -0.05 -28.47
C LYS A 36 -9.13 0.58 -27.15
N SER A 37 -9.47 1.83 -26.87
CA SER A 37 -9.28 2.46 -25.56
C SER A 37 -10.51 2.18 -24.69
N ALA A 38 -10.30 1.61 -23.51
CA ALA A 38 -11.35 1.49 -22.51
C ALA A 38 -11.70 2.90 -21.99
N ARG A 39 -12.82 3.45 -22.44
CA ARG A 39 -13.38 4.68 -21.88
C ARG A 39 -14.11 4.30 -20.59
N LEU A 40 -13.44 4.48 -19.45
CA LEU A 40 -14.11 4.39 -18.15
C LEU A 40 -14.71 5.75 -17.88
N GLN A 41 -16.04 5.86 -17.96
CA GLN A 41 -16.73 7.07 -17.56
C GLN A 41 -16.63 7.15 -16.03
N LEU A 42 -15.82 8.08 -15.54
CA LEU A 42 -15.81 8.43 -14.13
C LEU A 42 -17.07 9.24 -13.88
N VAL A 43 -18.17 8.56 -13.58
CA VAL A 43 -19.36 9.23 -13.04
C VAL A 43 -18.98 9.65 -11.61
N PRO A 44 -18.88 10.95 -11.30
CA PRO A 44 -18.68 11.40 -9.94
C PRO A 44 -19.83 10.85 -9.09
N ALA A 45 -19.53 10.31 -7.90
CA ALA A 45 -20.58 9.97 -6.96
C ALA A 45 -21.44 11.22 -6.72
N ALA A 46 -22.76 11.07 -6.74
CA ALA A 46 -23.66 12.19 -6.49
C ALA A 46 -23.27 12.90 -5.18
N PRO A 47 -23.26 14.24 -5.14
CA PRO A 47 -23.03 14.97 -3.90
C PRO A 47 -23.98 14.46 -2.81
N GLY A 48 -23.45 14.05 -1.65
CA GLY A 48 -24.24 13.48 -0.55
C GLY A 48 -24.46 11.96 -0.59
N ALA A 49 -23.92 11.24 -1.58
CA ALA A 49 -24.01 9.78 -1.63
C ALA A 49 -23.41 9.13 -0.37
N SER A 50 -24.23 8.34 0.32
CA SER A 50 -23.86 7.52 1.47
C SER A 50 -22.74 6.55 1.11
N MET A 51 -22.01 6.06 2.14
CA MET A 51 -20.98 5.04 1.93
C MET A 51 -21.55 3.78 1.25
N ALA A 52 -22.79 3.43 1.52
CA ALA A 52 -23.48 2.31 0.87
C ALA A 52 -23.73 2.55 -0.63
N GLU A 53 -24.01 3.79 -1.04
CA GLU A 53 -24.19 4.15 -2.46
C GLU A 53 -22.85 4.14 -3.20
N ARG A 54 -21.81 4.72 -2.60
CA ARG A 54 -20.45 4.67 -3.16
C ARG A 54 -19.97 3.23 -3.32
N ALA A 55 -20.27 2.39 -2.34
CA ALA A 55 -19.98 0.97 -2.34
C ALA A 55 -20.73 0.21 -3.47
N ARG A 56 -22.01 0.56 -3.73
CA ARG A 56 -22.77 0.00 -4.86
C ARG A 56 -22.20 0.42 -6.21
N ASP A 57 -21.85 1.69 -6.38
CA ASP A 57 -21.25 2.20 -7.62
C ASP A 57 -19.87 1.58 -7.88
N ASP A 58 -19.07 1.40 -6.83
CA ASP A 58 -17.79 0.71 -6.94
C ASP A 58 -17.97 -0.77 -7.30
N ARG A 59 -18.99 -1.45 -6.76
CA ARG A 59 -19.34 -2.83 -7.15
C ARG A 59 -19.69 -2.93 -8.62
N ARG A 60 -20.54 -2.04 -9.14
CA ARG A 60 -20.89 -2.00 -10.58
C ARG A 60 -19.67 -1.74 -11.46
N ARG A 61 -18.78 -0.84 -11.03
CA ARG A 61 -17.51 -0.55 -11.72
C ARG A 61 -16.60 -1.78 -11.71
N HIS A 62 -16.49 -2.48 -10.59
CA HIS A 62 -15.71 -3.70 -10.45
C HIS A 62 -16.25 -4.82 -11.34
N GLU A 63 -17.56 -5.06 -11.33
CA GLU A 63 -18.24 -6.02 -12.20
C GLU A 63 -17.94 -5.74 -13.68
N TYR A 64 -17.98 -4.47 -14.09
CA TYR A 64 -17.63 -4.08 -15.46
C TYR A 64 -16.15 -4.37 -15.80
N ILE A 65 -15.22 -4.03 -14.91
CA ILE A 65 -13.79 -4.28 -15.11
C ILE A 65 -13.51 -5.79 -15.13
N SER A 66 -14.07 -6.55 -14.19
CA SER A 66 -13.88 -7.99 -14.07
C SER A 66 -14.49 -8.74 -15.26
N ALA A 67 -15.67 -8.34 -15.73
CA ALA A 67 -16.30 -8.89 -16.94
C ALA A 67 -15.44 -8.64 -18.19
N ARG A 68 -14.82 -7.47 -18.33
CA ARG A 68 -13.88 -7.19 -19.43
C ARG A 68 -12.60 -8.03 -19.35
N LEU A 69 -12.05 -8.20 -18.15
CA LEU A 69 -10.89 -9.07 -17.94
C LEU A 69 -11.25 -10.54 -18.23
N ALA A 70 -12.43 -11.00 -17.82
CA ALA A 70 -12.92 -12.35 -18.10
C ALA A 70 -13.19 -12.57 -19.59
N ALA A 71 -13.75 -11.58 -20.30
CA ALA A 71 -13.94 -11.63 -21.75
C ALA A 71 -12.61 -11.68 -22.51
N SER A 72 -11.59 -10.96 -22.03
CA SER A 72 -10.21 -11.04 -22.54
C SER A 72 -9.60 -12.43 -22.31
N ARG A 73 -9.83 -13.03 -21.13
CA ARG A 73 -9.40 -14.41 -20.82
C ARG A 73 -10.10 -15.47 -21.69
N ARG A 74 -11.40 -15.33 -21.96
CA ARG A 74 -12.15 -16.26 -22.84
C ARG A 74 -11.67 -16.21 -24.29
N ARG A 75 -11.36 -15.02 -24.81
CA ARG A 75 -10.75 -14.87 -26.16
C ARG A 75 -9.39 -15.56 -26.26
N ARG A 76 -8.60 -15.53 -25.17
CA ARG A 76 -7.28 -16.17 -25.13
C ARG A 76 -7.30 -17.69 -25.01
N ARG A 77 -8.26 -18.26 -24.28
CA ARG A 77 -8.44 -19.72 -24.25
C ARG A 77 -8.75 -20.31 -25.64
N ALA A 78 -9.23 -19.50 -26.58
CA ALA A 78 -9.42 -19.89 -27.97
C ALA A 78 -8.15 -19.79 -28.83
N GLU A 79 -7.10 -19.07 -28.38
CA GLU A 79 -5.80 -18.92 -29.07
C GLU A 79 -4.69 -19.82 -28.47
N GLU A 80 -4.87 -20.34 -27.25
CA GLU A 80 -3.87 -21.13 -26.50
C GLU A 80 -3.77 -22.62 -26.95
N THR A 81 -4.47 -23.02 -28.01
CA THR A 81 -4.35 -24.36 -28.63
C THR A 81 -3.17 -24.51 -29.59
N SER A 82 -2.28 -23.52 -29.68
CA SER A 82 -1.12 -23.59 -30.56
C SER A 82 0.14 -22.98 -29.94
N SER A 83 1.16 -23.84 -29.80
CA SER A 83 2.59 -23.59 -29.53
C SER A 83 3.08 -23.54 -28.06
N VAL A 84 3.77 -24.63 -27.70
CA VAL A 84 4.67 -24.75 -26.54
C VAL A 84 6.10 -24.48 -27.04
N SER A 85 6.86 -23.64 -26.34
CA SER A 85 8.33 -23.75 -26.24
C SER A 85 8.86 -22.87 -25.11
N SER A 86 9.81 -23.43 -24.35
CA SER A 86 10.42 -22.92 -23.13
C SER A 86 11.71 -22.14 -23.40
N ALA A 87 11.93 -21.07 -22.66
CA ALA A 87 13.27 -20.49 -22.47
C ALA A 87 13.37 -19.91 -21.05
N GLY A 88 14.35 -20.40 -20.29
CA GLY A 88 14.58 -20.06 -18.90
C GLY A 88 15.10 -18.63 -18.74
N ALA A 89 14.39 -17.86 -17.91
CA ALA A 89 14.92 -16.65 -17.28
C ALA A 89 15.27 -16.99 -15.83
N VAL A 90 16.47 -16.58 -15.40
CA VAL A 90 16.91 -16.65 -14.01
C VAL A 90 15.83 -15.99 -13.15
N ALA A 91 15.09 -16.79 -12.37
CA ALA A 91 13.93 -16.32 -11.64
C ALA A 91 14.38 -15.35 -10.55
N ALA A 92 14.32 -14.05 -10.84
CA ALA A 92 14.36 -13.03 -9.80
C ALA A 92 13.31 -13.43 -8.76
N SER A 93 13.76 -13.75 -7.54
CA SER A 93 12.86 -14.15 -6.47
C SER A 93 11.72 -13.13 -6.37
N ALA A 94 10.49 -13.62 -6.25
CA ALA A 94 9.31 -12.80 -6.04
C ALA A 94 8.68 -13.20 -4.72
N PHE A 95 7.81 -12.35 -4.19
CA PHE A 95 6.97 -12.73 -3.07
C PHE A 95 5.59 -12.10 -3.20
N ALA A 96 4.60 -12.78 -2.64
CA ALA A 96 3.22 -12.31 -2.59
C ALA A 96 2.75 -12.26 -1.14
N MET A 97 2.08 -11.17 -0.78
CA MET A 97 1.45 -10.95 0.51
C MET A 97 -0.06 -10.92 0.31
N PRO A 98 -0.82 -11.78 1.01
CA PRO A 98 -2.28 -11.73 0.96
C PRO A 98 -2.82 -10.38 1.44
N LEU A 99 -3.70 -9.79 0.64
CA LEU A 99 -4.46 -8.58 0.93
C LEU A 99 -5.93 -8.94 1.20
N SER A 100 -6.51 -8.35 2.25
CA SER A 100 -7.93 -8.48 2.60
C SER A 100 -8.59 -7.11 2.79
N SER A 101 -9.89 -7.01 2.51
CA SER A 101 -10.66 -5.80 2.82
C SER A 101 -10.88 -5.64 4.33
N GLY A 102 -10.75 -4.41 4.82
CA GLY A 102 -11.07 -3.97 6.17
C GLY A 102 -12.49 -3.40 6.32
N ALA A 103 -13.35 -3.47 5.30
CA ALA A 103 -14.71 -2.91 5.35
C ALA A 103 -15.53 -3.37 6.57
N TYR A 104 -15.34 -4.62 6.99
CA TYR A 104 -16.03 -5.19 8.16
C TYR A 104 -15.67 -4.51 9.49
N THR A 105 -14.60 -3.71 9.53
CA THR A 105 -14.18 -2.96 10.72
C THR A 105 -14.72 -1.53 10.72
N GLY A 106 -15.62 -1.20 9.77
CA GLY A 106 -16.09 0.17 9.55
C GLY A 106 -15.07 1.06 8.83
N THR A 107 -13.98 0.49 8.30
CA THR A 107 -12.92 1.24 7.59
C THR A 107 -12.87 0.86 6.11
N GLY A 108 -12.47 1.76 5.22
CA GLY A 108 -12.25 1.44 3.80
C GLY A 108 -10.86 0.85 3.49
N GLN A 109 -10.13 0.40 4.51
CA GLN A 109 -8.71 0.06 4.38
C GLN A 109 -8.49 -1.35 3.83
N TYR A 110 -7.31 -1.58 3.24
CA TYR A 110 -6.86 -2.92 2.86
C TYR A 110 -5.73 -3.37 3.77
N PHE A 111 -5.87 -4.57 4.32
CA PHE A 111 -4.93 -5.12 5.29
C PHE A 111 -4.00 -6.14 4.68
N VAL A 112 -2.75 -6.12 5.13
CA VAL A 112 -1.70 -7.06 4.74
C VAL A 112 -1.04 -7.65 6.00
N ARG A 113 -0.71 -8.94 5.97
CA ARG A 113 0.09 -9.56 7.03
C ARG A 113 1.56 -9.27 6.82
N PHE A 114 2.18 -8.63 7.80
CA PHE A 114 3.59 -8.25 7.79
C PHE A 114 4.33 -8.91 8.96
N ARG A 115 5.62 -9.17 8.82
CA ARG A 115 6.43 -9.74 9.90
C ARG A 115 7.68 -8.91 10.12
N VAL A 116 7.87 -8.43 11.34
CA VAL A 116 8.96 -7.52 11.74
C VAL A 116 9.80 -8.16 12.84
N GLY A 117 11.10 -7.89 12.82
CA GLY A 117 12.00 -8.20 13.91
C GLY A 117 12.73 -9.53 13.81
N THR A 118 13.61 -9.76 14.78
CA THR A 118 14.34 -11.01 15.00
C THR A 118 14.20 -11.48 16.44
N PRO A 119 13.35 -12.49 16.74
CA PRO A 119 12.56 -13.30 15.82
C PRO A 119 11.41 -12.53 15.16
N ALA A 120 10.91 -13.05 14.04
CA ALA A 120 9.90 -12.39 13.23
C ALA A 120 8.51 -12.42 13.90
N GLN A 121 8.01 -11.25 14.29
CA GLN A 121 6.72 -11.05 14.96
C GLN A 121 5.65 -10.65 13.93
N PRO A 122 4.44 -11.23 13.97
CA PRO A 122 3.38 -10.94 13.01
C PRO A 122 2.62 -9.64 13.33
N PHE A 123 2.21 -8.92 12.29
CA PHE A 123 1.38 -7.71 12.36
C PHE A 123 0.40 -7.68 11.19
N VAL A 124 -0.71 -6.97 11.36
CA VAL A 124 -1.68 -6.66 10.32
C VAL A 124 -1.63 -5.17 10.05
N LEU A 125 -1.13 -4.79 8.88
CA LEU A 125 -0.91 -3.39 8.53
C LEU A 125 -1.85 -2.94 7.42
N ILE A 126 -2.16 -1.65 7.38
CA ILE A 126 -2.81 -1.01 6.24
C ILE A 126 -1.80 -0.92 5.09
N ALA A 127 -2.16 -1.39 3.90
CA ALA A 127 -1.35 -1.21 2.71
C ALA A 127 -1.60 0.18 2.11
N ASP A 128 -0.63 1.09 2.22
CA ASP A 128 -0.83 2.50 1.88
C ASP A 128 0.19 3.02 0.84
N THR A 129 -0.29 3.29 -0.38
CA THR A 129 0.50 3.87 -1.48
C THR A 129 0.75 5.37 -1.36
N GLY A 130 0.14 6.04 -0.38
CA GLY A 130 0.32 7.44 -0.05
C GLY A 130 1.25 7.68 1.14
N SER A 131 1.78 6.64 1.76
CA SER A 131 2.73 6.73 2.88
C SER A 131 4.13 6.32 2.48
N ASP A 132 5.14 6.99 3.03
CA ASP A 132 6.56 6.69 2.85
C ASP A 132 7.16 5.93 4.05
N LEU A 133 6.75 6.22 5.28
CA LEU A 133 7.21 5.51 6.49
C LEU A 133 6.30 4.32 6.81
N THR A 134 6.88 3.12 6.89
CA THR A 134 6.20 1.97 7.50
C THR A 134 6.28 2.13 9.00
N TRP A 135 5.17 1.97 9.72
CA TRP A 135 5.17 2.05 11.18
C TRP A 135 4.25 1.00 11.80
N VAL A 136 4.58 0.62 13.03
CA VAL A 136 3.84 -0.34 13.86
C VAL A 136 3.53 0.26 15.22
N LYS A 137 2.37 -0.07 15.78
CA LYS A 137 2.02 0.22 17.17
C LYS A 137 3.05 -0.44 18.07
N CYS A 138 3.59 0.33 19.01
CA CYS A 138 4.80 -0.03 19.72
C CYS A 138 4.69 0.31 21.21
N ARG A 139 5.31 -0.50 22.06
CA ARG A 139 5.43 -0.26 23.50
C ARG A 139 6.82 -0.66 23.98
N GLY A 140 7.36 0.11 24.91
CA GLY A 140 8.66 -0.13 25.53
C GLY A 140 9.65 0.98 25.19
N ALA A 141 10.80 0.95 25.87
CA ALA A 141 11.86 1.91 25.65
C ALA A 141 12.42 1.71 24.23
N ALA A 142 12.01 2.57 23.31
CA ALA A 142 12.55 2.60 21.96
C ALA A 142 13.96 3.22 21.90
N SER A 143 14.51 3.59 23.07
CA SER A 143 15.87 4.06 23.34
C SER A 143 16.29 3.63 24.77
N PRO A 144 17.57 3.29 25.04
CA PRO A 144 18.07 3.08 26.40
C PRO A 144 18.19 4.36 27.24
N SER A 145 17.90 5.53 26.68
CA SER A 145 17.84 6.80 27.42
C SER A 145 16.49 7.48 27.19
N HIS A 146 15.80 7.81 28.29
CA HIS A 146 14.46 8.41 28.41
C HIS A 146 13.27 7.45 28.31
N ALA A 147 12.84 6.96 29.48
CA ALA A 147 11.51 6.40 29.70
C ALA A 147 10.73 7.35 30.62
N THR A 148 10.01 8.31 30.03
CA THR A 148 8.80 8.89 30.62
C THR A 148 7.79 9.13 29.51
N ALA A 149 7.23 8.03 28.99
CA ALA A 149 5.98 8.08 28.26
C ALA A 149 4.87 7.74 29.25
N THR A 150 4.12 8.75 29.70
CA THR A 150 2.85 8.58 30.39
C THR A 150 1.92 7.80 29.46
N ALA A 151 1.61 6.55 29.86
CA ALA A 151 0.59 5.77 29.20
C ALA A 151 -0.76 6.47 29.39
N SER A 152 -1.38 6.94 28.31
CA SER A 152 -2.82 7.21 28.35
C SER A 152 -3.54 5.87 28.61
N PRO A 153 -4.53 5.82 29.51
CA PRO A 153 -5.29 4.61 29.75
C PRO A 153 -6.03 4.23 28.46
N ALA A 154 -5.69 3.07 27.89
CA ALA A 154 -6.46 2.49 26.81
C ALA A 154 -7.88 2.22 27.33
N ALA A 155 -8.89 2.69 26.58
CA ALA A 155 -10.27 2.29 26.82
C ALA A 155 -10.36 0.76 26.83
N ALA A 156 -11.14 0.21 27.76
CA ALA A 156 -11.26 -1.23 27.97
C ALA A 156 -11.55 -1.95 26.64
N PRO A 157 -10.79 -3.00 26.27
CA PRO A 157 -11.04 -3.72 25.03
C PRO A 157 -12.41 -4.40 25.10
N SER A 158 -13.22 -4.23 24.05
CA SER A 158 -14.42 -5.05 23.88
C SER A 158 -14.02 -6.54 23.82
N PRO A 159 -14.76 -7.43 24.49
CA PRO A 159 -14.36 -8.83 24.71
C PRO A 159 -14.28 -9.72 23.46
N ALA A 160 -14.54 -9.17 22.26
CA ALA A 160 -14.57 -9.90 20.99
C ALA A 160 -13.31 -9.71 20.11
N VAL A 161 -12.31 -8.93 20.55
CA VAL A 161 -11.11 -8.63 19.75
C VAL A 161 -9.87 -9.19 20.43
N ALA A 162 -9.11 -10.04 19.72
CA ALA A 162 -7.81 -10.51 20.19
C ALA A 162 -6.93 -9.32 20.59
N PRO A 163 -6.10 -9.43 21.65
CA PRO A 163 -5.30 -8.30 22.12
C PRO A 163 -4.45 -7.72 20.98
N PRO A 164 -4.32 -6.39 20.90
CA PRO A 164 -3.56 -5.74 19.83
C PRO A 164 -2.12 -6.24 19.85
N ARG A 165 -1.57 -6.54 18.66
CA ARG A 165 -0.18 -6.94 18.54
C ARG A 165 0.66 -5.68 18.63
N VAL A 166 1.54 -5.63 19.62
CA VAL A 166 2.36 -4.45 19.89
C VAL A 166 3.82 -4.83 19.72
N PHE A 167 4.52 -4.10 18.85
CA PHE A 167 5.94 -4.29 18.66
C PHE A 167 6.70 -3.82 19.90
N ARG A 168 7.64 -4.65 20.37
CA ARG A 168 8.57 -4.30 21.42
C ARG A 168 9.99 -4.28 20.84
N PRO A 169 10.63 -3.12 20.74
CA PRO A 169 11.97 -3.01 20.17
C PRO A 169 12.99 -3.92 20.89
N GLY A 170 12.91 -4.00 22.22
CA GLY A 170 13.77 -4.86 23.03
C GLY A 170 13.63 -6.37 22.77
N ASP A 171 12.52 -6.81 22.17
CA ASP A 171 12.29 -8.22 21.84
C ASP A 171 12.91 -8.59 20.47
N SER A 172 13.47 -7.62 19.73
CA SER A 172 14.10 -7.82 18.43
C SER A 172 15.61 -7.61 18.49
N LYS A 173 16.37 -8.67 18.21
CA LYS A 173 17.85 -8.64 18.14
C LYS A 173 18.40 -7.75 17.03
N THR A 174 17.56 -7.34 16.08
CA THR A 174 17.96 -6.53 14.92
C THR A 174 17.37 -5.12 14.94
N TRP A 175 16.65 -4.75 16.01
CA TRP A 175 16.23 -3.37 16.18
C TRP A 175 17.45 -2.48 16.42
N SER A 176 17.54 -1.39 15.68
CA SER A 176 18.55 -0.36 15.86
C SER A 176 17.89 1.02 15.73
N PRO A 177 17.85 1.83 16.79
CA PRO A 177 17.27 3.17 16.71
C PRO A 177 18.10 4.07 15.79
N ILE A 178 17.44 4.88 14.96
CA ILE A 178 18.13 5.87 14.13
C ILE A 178 18.47 7.07 15.02
N PRO A 179 19.75 7.48 15.16
CA PRO A 179 20.09 8.64 15.98
C PRO A 179 19.53 9.93 15.39
N CYS A 180 19.12 10.86 16.24
CA CYS A 180 18.57 12.14 15.83
C CYS A 180 19.57 13.00 15.04
N SER A 181 20.85 12.90 15.36
CA SER A 181 21.92 13.59 14.64
C SER A 181 22.19 13.05 13.23
N SER A 182 21.68 11.87 12.89
CA SER A 182 21.93 11.22 11.60
C SER A 182 21.31 11.99 10.43
N GLU A 183 21.97 11.90 9.27
CA GLU A 183 21.45 12.45 8.01
C GLU A 183 20.10 11.83 7.64
N THR A 184 19.91 10.56 7.98
CA THR A 184 18.64 9.87 7.80
C THR A 184 17.53 10.61 8.55
N CYS A 185 17.74 10.94 9.83
CA CYS A 185 16.76 11.68 10.61
C CYS A 185 16.53 13.10 10.07
N LYS A 186 17.59 13.82 9.69
CA LYS A 186 17.49 15.24 9.31
C LYS A 186 16.88 15.49 7.94
N SER A 187 17.13 14.60 6.99
CA SER A 187 16.87 14.89 5.57
C SER A 187 16.08 13.80 4.85
N THR A 188 15.99 12.60 5.42
CA THR A 188 15.39 11.44 4.75
C THR A 188 14.07 11.01 5.38
N ILE A 189 13.95 11.03 6.71
CA ILE A 189 12.71 10.70 7.40
C ILE A 189 11.74 11.88 7.24
N PRO A 190 10.57 11.67 6.63
CA PRO A 190 9.54 12.69 6.50
C PRO A 190 8.91 12.93 7.87
N PHE A 191 8.59 14.20 8.14
CA PHE A 191 7.99 14.63 9.42
C PHE A 191 8.84 14.26 10.64
N SER A 192 10.16 14.10 10.46
CA SER A 192 11.11 13.93 11.55
C SER A 192 11.17 15.17 12.43
N LEU A 193 11.24 14.96 13.73
CA LEU A 193 11.54 15.99 14.71
C LEU A 193 13.05 15.95 15.02
N ALA A 194 13.85 16.41 14.06
CA ALA A 194 15.32 16.33 14.13
C ALA A 194 15.97 17.38 15.07
N ASN A 195 15.16 18.21 15.74
CA ASN A 195 15.62 19.10 16.79
C ASN A 195 15.51 18.39 18.15
N CYS A 196 16.58 17.71 18.54
CA CYS A 196 16.63 16.91 19.76
C CYS A 196 17.55 17.54 20.81
N SER A 197 17.19 17.33 22.09
CA SER A 197 18.03 17.72 23.22
C SER A 197 19.35 16.96 23.30
N SER A 198 19.42 15.75 22.72
CA SER A 198 20.62 14.94 22.60
C SER A 198 20.81 14.45 21.17
N SER A 199 22.05 14.50 20.67
CA SER A 199 22.43 14.01 19.34
C SER A 199 22.29 12.49 19.20
N THR A 200 22.35 11.75 20.31
CA THR A 200 22.24 10.28 20.36
C THR A 200 20.83 9.80 20.68
N ALA A 201 19.90 10.71 21.00
CA ALA A 201 18.49 10.35 21.17
C ALA A 201 17.94 9.72 19.89
N ALA A 202 16.97 8.82 20.02
CA ALA A 202 16.29 8.25 18.87
C ALA A 202 15.55 9.34 18.07
N CYS A 203 15.56 9.22 16.74
CA CYS A 203 14.89 10.14 15.84
C CYS A 203 13.38 10.07 16.03
N SER A 204 12.79 11.13 16.59
CA SER A 204 11.33 11.23 16.75
C SER A 204 10.67 11.64 15.44
N TYR A 205 9.39 11.30 15.26
CA TYR A 205 8.59 11.77 14.13
C TYR A 205 7.14 12.08 14.56
N ASP A 206 6.50 12.99 13.83
CA ASP A 206 5.08 13.31 13.96
C ASP A 206 4.41 13.26 12.58
N TYR A 207 3.96 12.07 12.19
CA TYR A 207 3.37 11.81 10.88
C TYR A 207 1.90 12.23 10.86
N ARG A 208 1.54 13.15 9.97
CA ARG A 208 0.17 13.64 9.79
C ARG A 208 -0.40 13.26 8.44
N TYR A 209 -1.63 12.76 8.46
CA TYR A 209 -2.38 12.38 7.27
C TYR A 209 -3.41 13.46 6.92
N ASN A 210 -3.85 13.46 5.67
CA ASN A 210 -4.82 14.44 5.15
C ASN A 210 -6.22 14.31 5.78
N ASP A 211 -6.55 13.17 6.38
CA ASP A 211 -7.80 12.93 7.11
C ASP A 211 -7.71 13.34 8.60
N ASN A 212 -6.67 14.10 8.96
CA ASN A 212 -6.32 14.51 10.33
C ASN A 212 -5.94 13.35 11.27
N SER A 213 -5.81 12.13 10.76
CA SER A 213 -5.20 11.05 11.52
C SER A 213 -3.69 11.31 11.70
N ALA A 214 -3.10 10.69 12.71
CA ALA A 214 -1.70 10.93 13.08
C ALA A 214 -1.04 9.70 13.71
N ALA A 215 0.27 9.61 13.55
CA ALA A 215 1.13 8.63 14.22
C ALA A 215 2.41 9.31 14.71
N ARG A 216 2.75 9.14 15.99
CA ARG A 216 3.96 9.69 16.62
C ARG A 216 4.74 8.62 17.34
N GLY A 217 6.05 8.73 17.27
CA GLY A 217 6.95 7.78 17.89
C GLY A 217 8.39 8.07 17.51
N VAL A 218 9.21 7.02 17.50
CA VAL A 218 10.61 7.10 17.05
C VAL A 218 10.86 6.16 15.90
N VAL A 219 11.88 6.46 15.11
CA VAL A 219 12.28 5.67 13.96
C VAL A 219 13.51 4.83 14.28
N GLY A 220 13.49 3.59 13.83
CA GLY A 220 14.62 2.69 13.85
C GLY A 220 14.72 1.93 12.53
N THR A 221 15.73 1.08 12.42
CA THR A 221 15.78 0.02 11.43
C THR A 221 15.59 -1.33 12.10
N ASP A 222 14.93 -2.24 11.40
CA ASP A 222 14.86 -3.64 11.78
C ASP A 222 14.81 -4.53 10.52
N SER A 223 14.49 -5.80 10.70
CA SER A 223 14.30 -6.77 9.66
C SER A 223 12.82 -7.03 9.39
N ALA A 224 12.50 -7.35 8.13
CA ALA A 224 11.19 -7.82 7.72
C ALA A 224 11.30 -9.20 7.07
N THR A 225 10.38 -10.11 7.39
CA THR A 225 10.39 -11.48 6.85
C THR A 225 9.22 -11.69 5.88
N VAL A 226 9.52 -12.06 4.64
CA VAL A 226 8.55 -12.32 3.56
C VAL A 226 8.60 -13.77 3.11
N ALA A 227 7.47 -14.33 2.67
CA ALA A 227 7.38 -15.67 2.12
C ALA A 227 7.54 -15.61 0.58
N LEU A 228 8.60 -16.21 0.06
CA LEU A 228 8.92 -16.20 -1.36
C LEU A 228 7.92 -17.03 -2.16
N SER A 229 7.58 -16.53 -3.34
CA SER A 229 6.81 -17.24 -4.36
C SER A 229 7.74 -18.13 -5.20
N GLY A 230 7.37 -19.40 -5.39
CA GLY A 230 8.05 -20.30 -6.33
C GLY A 230 8.97 -21.33 -5.69
N GLY A 231 8.41 -22.48 -5.31
CA GLY A 231 9.12 -23.71 -4.98
C GLY A 231 8.37 -24.92 -5.57
N ARG A 232 8.05 -24.87 -6.87
CA ARG A 232 7.55 -26.04 -7.61
C ARG A 232 8.72 -26.66 -8.35
N GLY A 233 9.46 -27.50 -7.64
CA GLY A 233 10.58 -28.27 -8.18
C GLY A 233 11.20 -29.16 -7.11
N GLY A 234 10.73 -30.41 -7.03
CA GLY A 234 11.29 -31.46 -6.16
C GLY A 234 10.76 -31.45 -4.73
N GLY A 235 10.31 -32.60 -4.23
CA GLY A 235 9.62 -32.76 -2.95
C GLY A 235 10.43 -32.28 -1.73
N GLY A 236 9.77 -31.49 -0.88
CA GLY A 236 10.36 -30.91 0.33
C GLY A 236 9.59 -29.66 0.75
N GLY A 237 8.37 -29.83 1.26
CA GLY A 237 7.45 -28.74 1.59
C GLY A 237 7.98 -27.83 2.72
N GLY A 238 8.43 -26.64 2.35
CA GLY A 238 8.64 -25.53 3.26
C GLY A 238 8.53 -24.20 2.52
N ASP A 239 7.69 -23.29 3.00
CA ASP A 239 7.62 -21.91 2.49
C ASP A 239 9.01 -21.28 2.59
N ARG A 240 9.70 -21.09 1.45
CA ARG A 240 10.99 -20.38 1.45
C ARG A 240 10.77 -18.96 1.94
N LYS A 241 11.47 -18.55 2.99
CA LYS A 241 11.38 -17.19 3.56
C LYS A 241 12.60 -16.38 3.16
N ALA A 242 12.41 -15.09 2.94
CA ALA A 242 13.48 -14.12 2.79
C ALA A 242 13.39 -13.05 3.88
N LYS A 243 14.54 -12.65 4.40
CA LYS A 243 14.67 -11.62 5.42
C LYS A 243 15.27 -10.36 4.83
N LEU A 244 14.50 -9.28 4.73
CA LEU A 244 14.98 -7.95 4.35
C LEU A 244 15.57 -7.28 5.59
N GLN A 245 16.82 -6.86 5.52
CA GLN A 245 17.50 -6.15 6.61
C GLN A 245 17.46 -4.64 6.37
N GLY A 246 17.57 -3.86 7.44
CA GLY A 246 17.64 -2.40 7.35
C GLY A 246 16.36 -1.79 6.81
N VAL A 247 15.20 -2.36 7.14
CA VAL A 247 13.90 -1.76 6.85
C VAL A 247 13.69 -0.64 7.85
N VAL A 248 13.47 0.57 7.37
CA VAL A 248 13.14 1.73 8.21
C VAL A 248 11.72 1.57 8.75
N LEU A 249 11.57 1.68 10.07
CA LEU A 249 10.32 1.43 10.79
C LEU A 249 10.07 2.49 11.85
N GLY A 250 8.85 3.04 11.87
CA GLY A 250 8.33 3.80 12.99
C GLY A 250 7.82 2.89 14.10
N CYS A 251 8.35 3.04 15.31
CA CYS A 251 7.79 2.51 16.55
C CYS A 251 6.81 3.56 17.10
N THR A 252 5.53 3.44 16.72
CA THR A 252 4.47 4.40 17.07
C THR A 252 3.96 4.15 18.48
N THR A 253 4.17 5.09 19.39
CA THR A 253 3.64 5.03 20.77
C THR A 253 2.35 5.81 20.94
N ALA A 254 2.08 6.80 20.09
CA ALA A 254 0.84 7.57 20.08
C ALA A 254 0.25 7.63 18.66
N HIS A 255 -1.04 7.36 18.53
CA HIS A 255 -1.74 7.42 17.25
C HIS A 255 -3.16 7.95 17.46
N ALA A 256 -3.72 8.56 16.42
CA ALA A 256 -5.09 9.06 16.41
C ALA A 256 -5.72 8.83 15.03
N GLY A 257 -6.99 8.44 15.00
CA GLY A 257 -7.76 8.22 13.77
C GLY A 257 -8.45 6.88 13.75
N GLN A 258 -9.77 6.88 13.51
CA GLN A 258 -10.62 5.68 13.49
C GLN A 258 -10.15 4.63 12.48
N GLY A 259 -9.51 5.06 11.38
CA GLY A 259 -8.94 4.16 10.37
C GLY A 259 -7.83 3.24 10.90
N PHE A 260 -7.16 3.59 12.00
CA PHE A 260 -6.04 2.82 12.55
C PHE A 260 -6.44 1.81 13.64
N GLU A 261 -7.67 1.88 14.16
CA GLU A 261 -8.10 1.06 15.31
C GLU A 261 -8.00 -0.43 15.02
N ALA A 262 -8.41 -0.86 13.83
CA ALA A 262 -8.40 -2.27 13.43
C ALA A 262 -7.07 -2.77 12.84
N SER A 263 -6.04 -1.92 12.81
CA SER A 263 -4.70 -2.25 12.29
C SER A 263 -3.65 -2.19 13.39
N ASP A 264 -2.55 -2.90 13.20
CA ASP A 264 -1.36 -2.77 14.04
C ASP A 264 -0.40 -1.68 13.51
N GLY A 265 -0.75 -1.01 12.41
CA GLY A 265 0.04 0.06 11.79
C GLY A 265 -0.15 0.17 10.28
N VAL A 266 0.82 0.79 9.60
CA VAL A 266 0.77 1.07 8.15
C VAL A 266 2.03 0.54 7.47
N LEU A 267 1.83 -0.17 6.36
CA LEU A 267 2.88 -0.58 5.43
C LEU A 267 3.01 0.47 4.33
N SER A 268 4.18 1.11 4.25
CA SER A 268 4.43 2.16 3.26
C SER A 268 4.71 1.59 1.88
N LEU A 269 3.84 1.93 0.94
CA LEU A 269 3.97 1.60 -0.48
C LEU A 269 4.24 2.82 -1.35
N GLY A 270 4.32 4.02 -0.79
CA GLY A 270 4.63 5.25 -1.49
C GLY A 270 6.03 5.30 -2.10
N TYR A 271 6.23 6.27 -2.99
CA TYR A 271 7.49 6.51 -3.68
C TYR A 271 8.46 7.32 -2.82
N SER A 272 9.22 6.63 -1.97
CA SER A 272 10.31 7.22 -1.19
C SER A 272 11.45 6.22 -1.00
N ASN A 273 12.66 6.73 -0.74
CA ASN A 273 13.85 5.90 -0.50
C ASN A 273 13.76 5.03 0.77
N ILE A 274 12.93 5.39 1.74
CA ILE A 274 12.73 4.62 2.99
C ILE A 274 11.51 3.69 2.96
N SER A 275 10.63 3.82 1.96
CA SER A 275 9.43 3.01 1.87
C SER A 275 9.74 1.52 1.82
N PHE A 276 8.85 0.72 2.41
CA PHE A 276 8.93 -0.72 2.25
C PHE A 276 8.85 -1.11 0.78
N ALA A 277 8.00 -0.43 0.00
CA ALA A 277 7.91 -0.67 -1.44
C ALA A 277 9.27 -0.51 -2.15
N SER A 278 10.00 0.58 -1.93
CA SER A 278 11.28 0.79 -2.59
C SER A 278 12.36 -0.18 -2.10
N ARG A 279 12.36 -0.50 -0.80
CA ARG A 279 13.30 -1.48 -0.22
C ARG A 279 13.04 -2.90 -0.73
N ALA A 280 11.79 -3.31 -0.85
CA ALA A 280 11.43 -4.61 -1.39
C ALA A 280 11.62 -4.65 -2.91
N ALA A 281 11.20 -3.64 -3.67
CA ALA A 281 11.38 -3.60 -5.11
C ALA A 281 12.87 -3.65 -5.51
N SER A 282 13.75 -2.93 -4.81
CA SER A 282 15.20 -2.98 -5.10
C SER A 282 15.81 -4.38 -4.95
N ARG A 283 15.25 -5.22 -4.06
CA ARG A 283 15.66 -6.62 -3.90
C ARG A 283 14.93 -7.59 -4.83
N PHE A 284 13.67 -7.32 -5.13
CA PHE A 284 12.76 -8.24 -5.82
C PHE A 284 12.28 -7.61 -7.13
N GLY A 285 13.16 -7.50 -8.12
CA GLY A 285 12.79 -7.25 -9.53
C GLY A 285 12.28 -5.84 -9.88
N GLY A 286 12.52 -4.84 -9.02
CA GLY A 286 12.35 -3.41 -9.32
C GLY A 286 10.89 -2.94 -9.42
N ARG A 287 9.91 -3.75 -8.99
CA ARG A 287 8.49 -3.43 -9.13
C ARG A 287 7.64 -4.08 -8.05
N PHE A 288 6.47 -3.49 -7.84
CA PHE A 288 5.37 -4.14 -7.13
C PHE A 288 4.06 -3.96 -7.87
N SER A 289 3.09 -4.83 -7.58
CA SER A 289 1.73 -4.77 -8.10
C SER A 289 0.75 -5.21 -7.04
N TYR A 290 -0.45 -4.65 -7.05
CA TYR A 290 -1.52 -5.11 -6.18
C TYR A 290 -2.79 -5.35 -7.02
N CYS A 291 -3.52 -6.39 -6.64
CA CYS A 291 -4.89 -6.61 -7.05
C CYS A 291 -5.71 -6.49 -5.78
N LEU A 292 -6.67 -5.56 -5.71
CA LEU A 292 -7.52 -5.43 -4.54
C LEU A 292 -8.74 -6.34 -4.70
N VAL A 293 -9.05 -7.08 -3.64
CA VAL A 293 -10.32 -7.79 -3.53
C VAL A 293 -11.46 -6.78 -3.47
N ASP A 294 -12.67 -7.16 -3.88
CA ASP A 294 -13.85 -6.31 -3.67
C ASP A 294 -13.95 -5.91 -2.19
N HIS A 295 -14.19 -4.63 -1.93
CA HIS A 295 -14.20 -4.10 -0.57
C HIS A 295 -15.31 -4.73 0.30
N LEU A 296 -16.38 -5.26 -0.30
CA LEU A 296 -17.48 -5.96 0.37
C LEU A 296 -17.34 -7.48 0.33
N ALA A 297 -16.20 -7.98 -0.17
CA ALA A 297 -15.96 -9.40 -0.18
C ALA A 297 -15.96 -9.97 1.26
N PRO A 298 -16.34 -11.25 1.43
CA PRO A 298 -16.25 -11.93 2.72
C PRO A 298 -14.86 -11.82 3.33
N ARG A 299 -14.77 -11.81 4.68
CA ARG A 299 -13.51 -11.63 5.42
C ARG A 299 -12.38 -12.61 5.02
N ASN A 300 -12.74 -13.80 4.57
CA ASN A 300 -11.79 -14.83 4.15
C ASN A 300 -11.33 -14.68 2.69
N ALA A 301 -11.96 -13.79 1.91
CA ALA A 301 -11.52 -13.50 0.55
C ALA A 301 -10.20 -12.72 0.59
N THR A 302 -9.22 -13.22 -0.16
CA THR A 302 -7.92 -12.57 -0.27
C THR A 302 -7.55 -12.33 -1.71
N SER A 303 -6.76 -11.29 -1.89
CA SER A 303 -6.07 -10.91 -3.12
C SER A 303 -4.59 -10.75 -2.78
N TYR A 304 -3.78 -10.11 -3.62
CA TYR A 304 -2.33 -10.10 -3.42
C TYR A 304 -1.69 -8.74 -3.69
N LEU A 305 -0.76 -8.37 -2.81
CA LEU A 305 0.34 -7.44 -3.05
C LEU A 305 1.56 -8.28 -3.44
N THR A 306 2.21 -7.98 -4.55
CA THR A 306 3.31 -8.79 -5.10
C THR A 306 4.51 -7.92 -5.41
N PHE A 307 5.70 -8.40 -5.10
CA PHE A 307 6.98 -7.79 -5.47
C PHE A 307 7.74 -8.73 -6.41
N GLY A 308 8.28 -8.17 -7.50
CA GLY A 308 9.00 -8.91 -8.52
C GLY A 308 8.15 -9.37 -9.70
N ALA A 309 8.60 -10.44 -10.37
CA ALA A 309 7.81 -11.09 -11.41
C ALA A 309 6.69 -11.85 -10.70
N GLY A 310 5.44 -11.36 -10.83
CA GLY A 310 4.30 -12.03 -10.22
C GLY A 310 4.17 -13.48 -10.69
N PRO A 311 3.35 -14.31 -10.02
CA PRO A 311 3.17 -15.71 -10.37
C PRO A 311 2.78 -15.93 -11.84
N ASP A 312 2.15 -14.93 -12.48
CA ASP A 312 1.72 -14.95 -13.89
C ASP A 312 2.81 -14.52 -14.90
N ALA A 313 3.98 -14.05 -14.43
CA ALA A 313 5.07 -13.60 -15.30
C ALA A 313 6.09 -14.70 -15.63
N ALA A 314 5.99 -15.86 -14.97
CA ALA A 314 6.82 -17.02 -15.23
C ALA A 314 6.22 -17.99 -16.28
N SER A 315 5.01 -17.74 -16.78
CA SER A 315 4.47 -18.47 -17.93
C SER A 315 4.76 -17.72 -19.22
N SER A 316 5.15 -18.45 -20.27
CA SER A 316 5.25 -17.94 -21.64
C SER A 316 3.89 -17.44 -22.20
N SER A 317 2.80 -17.62 -21.45
CA SER A 317 1.46 -17.09 -21.69
C SER A 317 1.15 -15.82 -20.86
N ALA A 318 2.18 -15.16 -20.30
CA ALA A 318 2.02 -13.93 -19.54
C ALA A 318 1.10 -12.96 -20.29
N PRO A 319 0.06 -12.41 -19.64
CA PRO A 319 -0.88 -11.53 -20.31
C PRO A 319 -0.15 -10.43 -21.08
N ALA A 320 -0.48 -10.23 -22.36
CA ALA A 320 -0.13 -9.01 -23.08
C ALA A 320 -0.32 -7.83 -22.11
N PRO A 321 0.70 -6.98 -21.93
CA PRO A 321 0.68 -6.02 -20.84
C PRO A 321 -0.62 -5.24 -20.89
N GLY A 322 -1.33 -5.17 -19.76
CA GLY A 322 -2.46 -4.26 -19.64
C GLY A 322 -2.04 -2.85 -20.10
N SER A 323 -3.00 -2.02 -20.49
CA SER A 323 -2.73 -0.65 -20.94
C SER A 323 -1.75 0.04 -20.00
N ARG A 324 -0.59 0.46 -20.52
CA ARG A 324 0.45 1.12 -19.73
C ARG A 324 0.34 2.63 -19.91
N THR A 325 0.67 3.35 -18.85
CA THR A 325 0.89 4.80 -18.90
C THR A 325 2.21 5.09 -18.20
N PRO A 326 3.01 6.06 -18.65
CA PRO A 326 4.16 6.52 -17.90
C PRO A 326 3.76 6.99 -16.51
N LEU A 327 4.51 6.54 -15.50
CA LEU A 327 4.40 7.00 -14.13
C LEU A 327 5.19 8.29 -13.99
N LEU A 328 4.58 9.32 -13.43
CA LEU A 328 5.20 10.60 -13.16
C LEU A 328 5.71 10.57 -11.71
N LEU A 329 7.02 10.45 -11.57
CA LEU A 329 7.71 10.40 -10.28
C LEU A 329 8.33 11.77 -9.99
N ASP A 330 7.48 12.75 -9.67
CA ASP A 330 7.91 14.13 -9.40
C ASP A 330 8.24 14.31 -7.91
N ALA A 331 9.36 14.96 -7.61
CA ALA A 331 9.79 15.21 -6.24
C ALA A 331 8.76 16.00 -5.42
N ARG A 332 7.98 16.88 -6.05
CA ARG A 332 6.96 17.74 -5.45
C ARG A 332 5.69 16.99 -5.04
N VAL A 333 5.49 15.81 -5.62
CA VAL A 333 4.32 14.98 -5.35
C VAL A 333 4.67 13.73 -4.55
N ARG A 334 5.92 13.61 -4.08
CA ARG A 334 6.28 12.53 -3.17
C ARG A 334 5.45 12.63 -1.88
N PRO A 335 5.00 11.50 -1.32
CA PRO A 335 5.33 10.12 -1.71
C PRO A 335 4.36 9.49 -2.74
N PHE A 336 3.51 10.26 -3.42
CA PHE A 336 2.48 9.72 -4.31
C PHE A 336 3.00 9.28 -5.68
N TYR A 337 2.28 8.35 -6.30
CA TYR A 337 2.45 7.99 -7.71
C TYR A 337 1.47 8.78 -8.58
N ALA A 338 1.98 9.58 -9.51
CA ALA A 338 1.15 10.36 -10.43
C ALA A 338 1.14 9.77 -11.85
N VAL A 339 0.08 10.05 -12.59
CA VAL A 339 -0.05 9.71 -14.02
C VAL A 339 -0.59 10.91 -14.78
N ALA A 340 -0.14 11.10 -16.02
CA ALA A 340 -0.70 12.13 -16.89
C ALA A 340 -2.07 11.70 -17.41
N LYS A 341 -3.06 12.60 -17.38
CA LYS A 341 -4.31 12.43 -18.14
C LYS A 341 -4.33 13.42 -19.29
N SER A 342 -4.57 12.93 -20.50
CA SER A 342 -4.59 13.76 -21.71
C SER A 342 -5.94 14.46 -21.93
N LYS A 343 -7.06 13.87 -21.50
CA LYS A 343 -8.41 14.46 -21.48
C LYS A 343 -9.29 13.79 -20.41
N LEU A 344 -10.03 14.54 -19.61
CA LEU A 344 -11.23 14.01 -18.94
C LEU A 344 -12.36 14.06 -19.96
N GLY A 345 -12.94 12.90 -20.29
CA GLY A 345 -14.15 12.87 -21.09
C GLY A 345 -15.32 13.29 -20.21
N TYR A 346 -15.84 14.50 -20.45
CA TYR A 346 -17.21 14.86 -20.06
C TYR A 346 -18.19 14.13 -20.98
#